data_AF-A0A966PWE8-F1
#
_entry.id   AF-A0A966PWE8-F1
#
_cell.length_a   1.000
_cell.length_b   1.000
_cell.length_c   1.000
_cell.angle_alpha   90.00
_cell.angle_beta   90.00
_cell.angle_gamma   90.00
#
_symmetry.space_group_name_H-M   'P 1'
#
loop_
_entity.id
_entity.type
_entity.pdbx_description
1 polymer ?
#
loop_
_entity_poly.entity_id
_entity_poly.type
_entity_poly.pdbx_seq_one_letter_code
_entity_poly.pdbx_strand_id
1 'polypeptide(L)' 'WHEREAHEMFGIDFAGHSDLRNMYLPVDFEGHPLRKDFPLLARMVKPWPGIVDVEPLPGGDSSDATNDGDAS' A
#
# COMPACT_ATOMS: atom_id res chain seq x y z
N TRP A 1 -16.65 -13.22 23.79
CA TRP A 1 -15.77 -13.83 22.77
C TRP A 1 -15.29 -12.76 21.80
N HIS A 2 -16.19 -12.11 21.04
CA HIS A 2 -15.83 -11.03 20.11
C HIS A 2 -15.10 -9.85 20.77
N GLU A 3 -15.47 -9.50 22.00
CA GLU A 3 -14.81 -8.44 22.77
C GLU A 3 -13.33 -8.76 23.06
N ARG A 4 -13.00 -10.04 23.29
CA ARG A 4 -11.61 -10.47 23.50
C ARG A 4 -10.80 -10.41 22.20
N GLU A 5 -11.39 -10.86 21.09
CA GLU A 5 -10.78 -10.79 19.76
C GLU A 5 -10.53 -9.33 19.35
N ALA A 6 -11.50 -8.45 19.57
CA ALA A 6 -11.37 -7.04 19.26
C ALA A 6 -10.30 -6.35 20.14
N HIS A 7 -10.24 -6.67 21.43
CA HIS A 7 -9.19 -6.18 22.32
C HIS A 7 -7.80 -6.63 21.86
N GLU A 8 -7.64 -7.92 21.53
CA GLU A 8 -6.34 -8.48 21.12
C GLU A 8 -5.89 -7.94 19.75
N MET A 9 -6.78 -7.88 18.76
CA MET A 9 -6.44 -7.51 17.38
C MET A 9 -6.41 -6.00 17.12
N PHE A 10 -7.20 -5.21 17.86
CA PHE A 10 -7.36 -3.77 17.65
C PHE A 10 -6.96 -2.89 18.86
N GLY A 11 -6.79 -3.47 20.05
CA GLY A 11 -6.46 -2.71 21.27
C GLY A 11 -7.63 -1.93 21.84
N ILE A 12 -8.86 -2.44 21.69
CA ILE A 12 -10.08 -1.79 22.19
C ILE A 12 -10.41 -2.32 23.60
N ASP A 13 -10.48 -1.40 24.57
CA ASP A 13 -10.89 -1.71 25.95
C ASP A 13 -12.41 -1.77 26.09
N PHE A 14 -12.90 -2.78 26.82
CA PHE A 14 -14.33 -2.96 27.10
C PHE A 14 -14.60 -2.79 28.60
N ALA A 15 -15.40 -1.80 28.97
CA ALA A 15 -15.78 -1.56 30.36
C ALA A 15 -16.64 -2.71 30.91
N GLY A 16 -16.23 -3.30 32.03
CA GLY A 16 -16.96 -4.37 32.71
C GLY A 16 -16.59 -5.80 32.30
N HIS A 17 -15.63 -6.00 31.38
CA HIS A 17 -15.18 -7.34 31.01
C HIS A 17 -14.02 -7.80 31.90
N SER A 18 -14.25 -8.79 32.77
CA SER A 18 -13.31 -9.20 33.84
C SER A 18 -12.12 -10.05 33.38
N ASP A 19 -12.14 -10.57 32.14
CA ASP A 19 -11.09 -11.47 31.64
C ASP A 19 -10.73 -11.23 30.17
N LEU A 20 -9.99 -10.15 29.91
CA LEU A 20 -9.42 -9.82 28.61
C LEU A 20 -8.08 -10.57 28.42
N ARG A 21 -8.12 -11.90 28.37
CA ARG A 21 -6.94 -12.71 28.06
C ARG A 21 -6.76 -12.88 26.56
N ASN A 22 -5.52 -12.85 26.12
CA ASN A 22 -5.08 -13.18 24.76
C ASN A 22 -5.52 -14.62 24.42
N MET A 23 -5.97 -14.85 23.19
CA MET A 23 -6.47 -16.16 22.75
C MET A 23 -5.78 -16.63 21.48
N TYR A 24 -5.38 -15.71 20.59
CA TYR A 24 -4.84 -16.02 19.28
C TYR A 24 -3.33 -15.74 19.15
N LEU A 25 -2.84 -14.71 19.85
CA LEU A 25 -1.45 -14.27 19.77
C LEU A 25 -0.60 -14.94 20.85
N PRO A 26 0.69 -15.15 20.57
CA PRO A 26 1.67 -15.52 21.60
C PRO A 26 1.67 -14.52 22.76
N VAL A 27 1.99 -15.00 23.96
CA VAL A 27 2.05 -14.18 25.18
C VAL A 27 3.05 -13.03 25.09
N ASP A 28 4.09 -13.19 24.28
CA ASP A 28 5.16 -12.21 24.09
C ASP A 28 4.93 -11.31 22.85
N PHE A 29 3.76 -11.39 22.22
CA PHE A 29 3.46 -10.58 21.05
C PHE A 29 3.17 -9.13 21.44
N GLU A 30 3.94 -8.20 20.86
CA GLU A 30 3.75 -6.77 21.08
C GLU A 30 3.00 -6.12 19.90
N GLY A 31 1.85 -5.50 20.21
CA GLY A 31 1.06 -4.71 19.27
C GLY A 31 -0.26 -5.36 18.85
N HIS A 32 -0.89 -4.77 17.83
CA HIS A 32 -2.25 -5.11 17.38
C HIS A 32 -2.26 -5.26 15.85
N PRO A 33 -2.22 -6.49 15.32
CA PRO A 33 -1.96 -6.76 13.90
C PRO A 33 -2.94 -6.09 12.93
N LEU A 34 -4.20 -5.87 13.35
CA LEU A 34 -5.24 -5.30 12.50
C LEU A 34 -5.30 -3.76 12.54
N ARG A 35 -4.45 -3.09 13.34
CA ARG A 35 -4.38 -1.62 13.31
C ARG A 35 -3.66 -1.12 12.05
N LYS A 36 -4.02 0.09 11.63
CA LYS A 36 -3.49 0.72 10.41
C LYS A 36 -2.03 1.14 10.54
N ASP A 37 -1.59 1.47 11.74
CA ASP A 37 -0.22 1.82 12.09
C ASP A 37 0.71 0.60 12.20
N PHE A 38 0.15 -0.61 12.35
CA PHE A 38 0.95 -1.81 12.45
C PHE A 38 1.72 -2.09 11.14
N PRO A 39 3.05 -2.26 11.20
CA PRO A 39 3.89 -2.45 10.02
C PRO A 39 3.66 -3.84 9.45
N LEU A 40 2.82 -3.93 8.42
CA LEU A 40 2.67 -5.14 7.63
C LEU A 40 3.66 -5.08 6.47
N LEU A 41 4.50 -6.11 6.32
CA LEU A 41 5.40 -6.24 5.16
C LEU A 41 4.64 -6.11 3.83
N ALA A 42 3.39 -6.56 3.80
CA ALA A 42 2.50 -6.43 2.65
C ALA A 42 2.15 -4.96 2.27
N ARG A 43 2.23 -4.02 3.22
CA ARG A 43 2.02 -2.58 2.96
C ARG A 43 3.30 -1.88 2.50
N MET A 44 4.44 -2.55 2.55
CA MET A 44 5.69 -1.99 2.06
C MET A 44 5.64 -1.97 0.53
N VAL A 45 5.55 -0.77 -0.04
CA VAL A 45 5.60 -0.58 -1.50
C VAL A 45 6.95 -1.07 -1.98
N LYS A 46 6.97 -2.20 -2.69
CA LYS A 46 8.15 -2.60 -3.44
C LYS A 46 8.30 -1.58 -4.58
N PRO A 47 9.44 -0.87 -4.69
CA PRO A 47 9.66 0.01 -5.83
C PRO A 47 9.59 -0.84 -7.10
N TRP A 48 8.79 -0.38 -8.06
CA TRP A 48 8.72 -1.05 -9.34
C TRP A 48 10.10 -1.03 -10.00
N PRO A 49 10.65 -2.17 -10.46
CA PRO A 49 12.08 -2.30 -10.78
C PRO A 49 12.48 -1.82 -12.19
N GLY A 50 11.59 -1.22 -12.99
CA GLY A 50 11.85 -0.96 -14.41
C GLY A 50 11.88 0.52 -14.80
N ILE A 51 12.22 0.75 -16.07
CA ILE A 51 11.91 2.00 -16.79
C ILE A 51 10.54 1.80 -17.45
N VAL A 52 9.59 2.72 -17.24
CA VAL A 52 8.27 2.58 -17.86
C VAL A 52 8.47 2.77 -19.36
N ASP A 53 8.33 1.68 -20.12
CA ASP A 53 8.33 1.74 -21.57
C ASP A 53 7.07 2.48 -22.02
N VAL A 54 7.18 3.81 -22.09
CA VAL A 54 6.18 4.66 -22.73
C VAL A 54 6.46 4.57 -24.22
N GLU A 55 5.85 3.59 -24.89
CA GLU A 55 5.79 3.63 -26.35
C GLU A 55 5.04 4.89 -26.78
N PRO A 56 5.66 5.79 -27.57
CA PRO A 56 4.95 6.93 -28.13
C PRO A 56 3.82 6.42 -29.04
N LEU A 57 2.63 7.01 -28.89
CA LEU A 57 1.45 6.64 -29.67
C LEU A 57 1.78 6.73 -31.18
N PRO A 58 1.64 5.65 -31.97
CA PRO A 58 1.82 5.75 -33.41
C PRO A 58 0.60 6.47 -34.01
N GLY A 59 0.76 7.74 -34.38
CA GLY A 59 -0.28 8.48 -35.10
C GLY A 59 -0.31 10.00 -34.90
N GLY A 60 0.81 10.64 -34.59
CA GLY A 60 0.92 12.10 -34.63
C GLY A 60 1.60 12.58 -35.90
N ASP A 61 1.01 12.36 -37.07
CA ASP A 61 1.40 13.02 -38.31
C ASP A 61 0.87 14.47 -38.31
N SER A 62 1.39 15.33 -37.43
CA SER A 62 1.32 16.76 -37.72
C SER A 62 2.35 17.05 -38.80
N SER A 63 1.89 17.14 -40.04
CA SER A 63 2.58 17.81 -41.14
C SER A 63 3.21 19.11 -40.63
N ASP A 64 4.54 19.14 -40.48
CA ASP A 64 5.29 20.39 -40.39
C ASP A 64 6.28 20.45 -41.54
N ALA A 65 6.35 21.63 -42.12
CA ALA A 65 6.63 21.92 -43.51
C ALA A 65 8.05 21.55 -43.94
N THR A 66 8.14 20.96 -45.14
CA THR A 66 9.30 21.15 -46.03
C THR A 66 9.51 22.64 -46.25
N ASN A 67 10.60 23.19 -45.74
CA ASN A 67 11.26 24.34 -46.37
C ASN A 67 12.60 23.84 -46.88
N ASP A 68 12.59 23.37 -48.13
CA ASP A 68 13.78 23.04 -48.90
C ASP A 68 14.68 24.28 -49.02
N GLY A 69 15.98 24.04 -48.92
CA GLY A 69 16.99 25.07 -48.79
C GLY A 69 17.32 25.87 -50.05
N ASP A 70 18.15 26.88 -49.77
CA ASP A 70 19.26 27.38 -50.59
C ASP A 70 19.01 27.73 -52.07
N ALA A 71 19.04 29.04 -52.36
CA ALA A 71 19.55 29.54 -53.63
C ALA A 71 20.06 30.99 -53.50
N SER A 72 21.39 31.12 -53.34
CA SER A 72 22.29 32.22 -53.79
C SER A 72 22.22 33.59 -53.10
#